data_AF-A0A2A6PP92-F1
#
_entry.id   AF-A0A2A6PP92-F1
#
_cell.length_a   1.000
_cell.length_b   1.000
_cell.length_c   1.000
_cell.angle_alpha   90.00
_cell.angle_beta   90.00
_cell.angle_gamma   90.00
#
_symmetry.space_group_name_H-M   'P 1'
#
loop_
_entity.id
_entity.type
_entity.pdbx_description
1 polymer ?
#
loop_
_entity_poly.entity_id
_entity_poly.type
_entity_poly.pdbx_seq_one_letter_code
_entity_poly.pdbx_strand_id
1 'polypeptide(L)' 'MRTYYFDLKDGVPVRDKSGLELVSDGAAIAYSKDLAEKVRREKPKGHPDLRIVVLDESGREIHREPIYPNAT' A
#
# COMPACT_ATOMS: atom_id res chain seq x y z
N MET A 1 -18.48 -6.76 2.86
CA MET A 1 -17.03 -6.67 2.60
C MET A 1 -16.84 -5.77 1.39
N ARG A 2 -15.71 -5.09 1.29
CA ARG A 2 -15.37 -4.22 0.15
C ARG A 2 -14.00 -4.63 -0.38
N THR A 3 -13.82 -4.53 -1.68
CA THR A 3 -12.52 -4.81 -2.31
C THR A 3 -11.66 -3.55 -2.24
N TYR A 4 -10.43 -3.70 -1.77
CA TYR A 4 -9.42 -2.65 -1.75
C TYR A 4 -8.25 -3.04 -2.62
N TYR A 5 -7.60 -2.05 -3.22
CA TYR A 5 -6.42 -2.23 -4.06
C TYR A 5 -5.22 -1.55 -3.41
N PHE A 6 -4.04 -2.17 -3.52
CA PHE A 6 -2.82 -1.75 -2.84
C PHE A 6 -1.71 -1.52 -3.87
N ASP A 7 -1.72 -0.35 -4.49
CA ASP A 7 -0.79 -0.03 -5.57
C ASP A 7 0.57 0.37 -5.00
N LEU A 8 1.63 -0.33 -5.41
CA LEU A 8 2.99 0.09 -5.14
C LEU A 8 3.37 1.19 -6.14
N LYS A 9 3.68 2.38 -5.63
CA LYS A 9 4.22 3.48 -6.42
C LYS A 9 5.68 3.75 -6.04
N ASP A 10 6.56 3.54 -7.00
CA ASP A 10 7.99 3.93 -6.96
C ASP A 10 8.30 5.05 -7.97
N GLY A 11 7.26 5.68 -8.53
CA GLY A 11 7.35 6.55 -9.71
C GLY A 11 6.73 5.92 -10.98
N VAL A 12 6.70 4.58 -11.05
CA VAL A 12 5.88 3.81 -12.01
C VAL A 12 4.79 3.08 -11.22
N PRO A 13 3.49 3.32 -11.49
CA PRO A 13 2.41 2.67 -10.75
C PRO A 13 2.31 1.19 -11.16
N VAL A 14 2.62 0.29 -10.22
CA VAL A 14 2.30 -1.14 -10.37
C VAL A 14 0.95 -1.37 -9.70
N ARG A 15 -0.06 -1.64 -10.53
CA ARG A 15 -1.42 -1.81 -10.06
C ARG A 15 -1.62 -3.19 -9.46
N ASP A 16 -2.17 -3.25 -8.26
CA ASP A 16 -2.63 -4.52 -7.69
C ASP A 16 -3.90 -4.95 -8.44
N LYS A 17 -3.80 -6.05 -9.21
CA LYS A 17 -4.93 -6.53 -10.03
C LYS A 17 -5.82 -7.51 -9.30
N SER A 18 -5.36 -8.07 -8.18
CA SER A 18 -6.09 -9.08 -7.42
C SER A 18 -7.13 -8.43 -6.51
N GLY A 19 -6.78 -7.30 -5.87
CA GLY A 19 -7.59 -6.70 -4.82
C GLY A 19 -7.66 -7.59 -3.57
N LEU A 20 -8.01 -7.01 -2.44
CA LEU A 20 -8.23 -7.73 -1.18
C LEU A 20 -9.56 -7.31 -0.57
N GLU A 21 -10.41 -8.28 -0.25
CA GLU A 21 -11.66 -8.04 0.46
C GLU A 21 -11.41 -7.78 1.94
N LEU A 22 -11.82 -6.61 2.41
CA LEU A 22 -11.68 -6.20 3.80
C LEU A 22 -12.99 -5.64 4.34
N VAL A 23 -13.10 -5.62 5.67
CA VAL A 23 -14.33 -5.25 6.37
C VAL A 23 -14.56 -3.73 6.45
N SER A 24 -13.50 -2.93 6.30
CA SER A 24 -13.56 -1.47 6.41
C SER A 24 -12.30 -0.79 5.88
N ASP A 25 -12.38 0.53 5.66
CA ASP A 25 -11.25 1.38 5.31
C ASP A 25 -10.14 1.28 6.37
N GLY A 26 -10.50 1.20 7.65
CA GLY A 26 -9.55 1.01 8.75
C GLY A 26 -8.79 -0.31 8.66
N ALA A 27 -9.45 -1.40 8.24
CA ALA A 27 -8.78 -2.68 7.99
C ALA A 27 -7.84 -2.60 6.79
N ALA A 28 -8.21 -1.87 5.73
CA ALA A 28 -7.36 -1.62 4.57
C ALA A 28 -6.10 -0.82 4.95
N ILE A 29 -6.26 0.22 5.77
CA ILE A 29 -5.14 1.00 6.29
C ILE A 29 -4.21 0.13 7.14
N ALA A 30 -4.76 -0.68 8.06
CA ALA A 30 -3.96 -1.59 8.88
C ALA A 30 -3.18 -2.60 8.02
N TYR A 31 -3.83 -3.16 6.99
CA TYR A 31 -3.17 -4.08 6.06
C TYR A 31 -2.04 -3.41 5.27
N SER A 32 -2.23 -2.15 4.85
CA SER A 32 -1.18 -1.42 4.12
C SER A 32 0.11 -1.25 4.94
N LYS A 33 0.00 -1.14 6.26
CA LYS A 33 1.15 -1.07 7.17
C LYS A 33 1.89 -2.40 7.26
N ASP A 34 1.16 -3.50 7.44
CA ASP A 34 1.77 -4.84 7.42
C ASP A 34 2.46 -5.12 6.08
N LEU A 35 1.83 -4.73 4.97
CA LEU A 35 2.39 -4.85 3.63
C LEU A 35 3.66 -4.01 3.47
N ALA A 36 3.67 -2.76 3.97
CA ALA A 36 4.87 -1.92 3.98
C ALA A 36 6.01 -2.60 4.76
N GLU A 37 5.73 -3.12 5.95
CA GLU A 37 6.73 -3.83 6.75
C GLU A 37 7.25 -5.09 6.07
N LYS A 38 6.38 -5.85 5.40
CA LYS A 38 6.76 -7.03 4.63
C LYS A 38 7.68 -6.66 3.47
N VAL A 39 7.31 -5.67 2.66
CA VAL A 39 8.14 -5.18 1.55
C VAL A 39 9.50 -4.68 2.06
N ARG A 40 9.53 -3.95 3.18
CA ARG A 40 10.76 -3.47 3.81
C ARG A 40 11.67 -4.62 4.27
N ARG A 41 11.10 -5.71 4.80
CA ARG A 41 11.85 -6.91 5.18
C ARG A 41 12.42 -7.63 3.96
N GLU A 42 11.66 -7.72 2.87
CA GLU A 42 12.10 -8.36 1.63
C GLU A 42 13.13 -7.52 0.86
N LYS A 43 13.03 -6.19 0.95
CA LYS A 43 13.91 -5.23 0.25
C LYS A 43 14.44 -4.15 1.20
N PRO A 44 15.36 -4.47 2.13
CA PRO A 44 15.81 -3.51 3.14
C PRO A 44 16.53 -2.26 2.59
N LYS A 45 17.08 -2.34 1.36
CA LYS A 45 17.70 -1.22 0.63
C LYS A 45 16.77 -0.62 -0.43
N GLY A 46 15.46 -0.58 -0.19
CA GLY A 46 14.51 -0.03 -1.15
C GLY A 46 14.58 1.50 -1.29
N HIS A 47 13.66 2.04 -2.09
CA HIS A 47 13.66 3.45 -2.46
C HIS A 47 12.86 4.30 -1.46
N PRO A 48 13.35 5.48 -1.04
CA PRO A 48 12.61 6.35 -0.11
C PRO A 48 11.26 6.83 -0.67
N ASP A 49 11.10 6.86 -1.99
CA ASP A 49 9.85 7.24 -2.65
C ASP A 49 8.79 6.15 -2.69
N LEU A 50 9.17 4.90 -2.37
CA LEU A 50 8.30 3.75 -2.46
C LEU A 50 7.19 3.83 -1.42
N ARG A 51 5.95 3.78 -1.91
CA ARG A 51 4.74 3.92 -1.10
C ARG A 51 3.64 2.99 -1.59
N ILE A 52 2.76 2.61 -0.67
CA ILE A 52 1.54 1.87 -0.96
C ILE A 52 0.40 2.87 -1.02
N VAL A 53 -0.32 2.89 -2.13
CA VAL A 53 -1.55 3.65 -2.29
C VAL A 53 -2.72 2.70 -2.10
N VAL A 54 -3.59 3.01 -1.14
CA VAL A 54 -4.77 2.21 -0.84
C VAL A 54 -5.96 2.84 -1.53
N LEU A 55 -6.59 2.07 -2.42
CA LEU A 55 -7.77 2.48 -3.16
C LEU A 55 -8.98 1.66 -2.68
N ASP A 56 -10.14 2.30 -2.58
CA ASP A 56 -11.41 1.58 -2.42
C ASP A 56 -11.90 0.97 -3.75
N GLU A 57 -13.01 0.25 -3.72
CA GLU A 57 -13.61 -0.42 -4.88
C GLU A 57 -14.00 0.54 -6.01
N SER A 58 -14.23 1.83 -5.70
CA SER A 58 -14.51 2.87 -6.68
C SER A 58 -13.23 3.45 -7.30
N GLY A 59 -12.05 2.99 -6.85
CA GLY A 59 -10.75 3.50 -7.26
C GLY A 59 -10.36 4.80 -6.55
N ARG A 60 -11.08 5.21 -5.50
CA ARG A 60 -10.75 6.41 -4.75
C ARG A 60 -9.63 6.12 -3.76
N GLU A 61 -8.61 6.97 -3.75
CA GLU A 61 -7.54 6.89 -2.76
C GLU A 61 -8.09 7.20 -1.36
N ILE A 62 -7.96 6.23 -0.47
CA ILE A 62 -8.37 6.35 0.93
C ILE A 62 -7.17 6.53 1.86
N HIS A 63 -5.98 6.08 1.45
CA HIS A 63 -4.77 6.17 2.26
C HIS A 63 -3.50 6.02 1.44
N ARG A 64 -2.39 6.54 2.00
CA ARG A 64 -1.05 6.39 1.43
C ARG A 64 -0.05 6.07 2.54
N GLU A 65 0.58 4.90 2.44
CA GLU A 65 1.53 4.39 3.42
C GLU A 65 2.97 4.42 2.85
N PRO A 66 3.90 5.18 3.45
CA PRO A 66 5.31 5.12 3.06
C PRO A 66 5.93 3.78 3.48
N ILE A 67 6.73 3.15 2.60
CA ILE A 67 7.36 1.87 2.91
C ILE A 67 8.65 2.04 3.73
N TYR A 68 9.44 3.05 3.39
CA TYR A 68 10.68 3.37 4.10
C TYR A 68 10.51 4.67 4.88
N PRO A 69 11.02 4.73 6.12
CA PRO A 69 11.13 6.01 6.81
C PRO A 69 12.05 6.92 5.98
N ASN A 70 11.67 8.19 5.84
CA ASN A 70 12.52 9.16 5.16
C ASN A 70 13.87 9.17 5.88
N ALA A 71 14.95 8.81 5.19
CA ALA A 71 16.29 8.93 5.75
C ALA A 71 16.53 10.42 5.99
N THR A 72 16.33 10.84 7.25
CA THR A 72 16.60 12.21 7.69
C THR A 72 18.07 12.32 8.02
#